data_AF-A0A916J2R9-F1
#
_entry.id   AF-A0A916J2R9-F1
#
_cell.length_a   1.000
_cell.length_b   1.000
_cell.length_c   1.000
_cell.angle_alpha   90.00
_cell.angle_beta   90.00
_cell.angle_gamma   90.00
#
_symmetry.space_group_name_H-M   'P 1'
#
loop_
_entity.id
_entity.type
_entity.pdbx_description
1 polymer ?
#
loop_
_entity_poly.entity_id
_entity_poly.type
_entity_poly.pdbx_seq_one_letter_code
_entity_poly.pdbx_strand_id
1 'polypeptide(L)'
;MMQIYETLKDTSCRMLAAARNSEWDLLVRLELDCRKLIDELPDAGDGRQLDEAQLGRRREIIRRILADDAAIRDLVEPWMARTRQFLTSLALERKLGQSYPQDCAP
;
A
#
# COMPACT_ATOMS: atom_id res chain seq x y z
N MET A 1 -13.36 19.49 9.13
CA MET A 1 -13.32 18.87 7.79
C MET A 1 -11.92 18.87 7.22
N MET A 2 -11.31 20.04 7.02
CA MET A 2 -9.94 20.17 6.48
C MET A 2 -8.87 19.38 7.25
N GLN A 3 -9.00 19.27 8.57
CA GLN A 3 -8.07 18.52 9.43
C GLN A 3 -7.94 17.04 9.06
N ILE A 4 -9.04 16.35 8.67
CA ILE A 4 -8.99 14.94 8.27
C ILE A 4 -8.12 14.77 7.01
N TYR A 5 -8.22 15.69 6.06
CA TYR A 5 -7.39 15.68 4.85
C TYR A 5 -5.90 15.93 5.18
N GLU A 6 -5.59 16.86 6.08
CA GLU A 6 -4.21 17.10 6.50
C GLU A 6 -3.62 15.90 7.25
N THR A 7 -4.41 15.22 8.09
CA THR A 7 -4.00 13.96 8.74
C THR A 7 -3.78 12.85 7.72
N LEU A 8 -4.68 12.68 6.74
CA LEU A 8 -4.50 11.70 5.66
C LEU A 8 -3.20 11.93 4.87
N LYS A 9 -2.87 13.20 4.60
CA LYS A 9 -1.61 13.56 3.95
C LYS A 9 -0.40 13.16 4.79
N ASP A 10 -0.42 13.44 6.09
CA ASP A 10 0.68 13.06 7.00
C ASP A 10 0.85 11.54 7.07
N THR A 11 -0.26 10.80 7.21
CA THR A 11 -0.24 9.34 7.24
C THR A 11 0.29 8.77 5.92
N SER A 12 -0.12 9.30 4.76
CA SER A 12 0.40 8.88 3.45
C SER A 12 1.90 9.14 3.28
N CYS A 13 2.40 10.30 3.73
CA CYS A 13 3.85 10.58 3.79
C CYS A 13 4.60 9.56 4.66
N ARG A 14 4.03 9.20 5.81
CA ARG A 14 4.61 8.20 6.72
C ARG A 14 4.59 6.80 6.12
N MET A 15 3.55 6.43 5.37
CA MET A 15 3.49 5.17 4.62
C MET A 15 4.61 5.10 3.58
N LEU A 16 4.84 6.19 2.83
CA LEU A 16 5.94 6.25 1.87
C LEU A 16 7.31 6.12 2.54
N ALA A 17 7.51 6.76 3.69
CA ALA A 17 8.75 6.61 4.47
C ALA A 17 8.95 5.16 4.94
N ALA A 18 7.90 4.52 5.49
CA ALA A 18 7.94 3.13 5.92
C ALA A 18 8.26 2.18 4.76
N ALA A 19 7.64 2.38 3.59
CA ALA A 19 7.91 1.59 2.38
C ALA A 19 9.37 1.74 1.91
N ARG A 20 9.93 2.96 1.94
CA ARG A 20 11.34 3.21 1.59
C ARG A 20 12.31 2.54 2.57
N ASN A 21 11.96 2.49 3.85
CA ASN A 21 12.77 1.87 4.89
C ASN A 21 12.51 0.35 5.04
N SER A 22 11.64 -0.23 4.21
CA SER A 22 11.21 -1.64 4.30
C SER A 22 10.56 -2.01 5.65
N GLU A 23 9.92 -1.05 6.32
CA GLU A 23 9.20 -1.24 7.59
C GLU A 23 7.79 -1.77 7.33
N TRP A 24 7.67 -3.01 6.87
CA TRP A 24 6.40 -3.57 6.38
C TRP A 24 5.30 -3.64 7.45
N ASP A 25 5.63 -4.01 8.69
CA ASP A 25 4.66 -4.02 9.79
C ASP A 25 4.11 -2.62 10.10
N LEU A 26 4.94 -1.59 9.96
CA LEU A 26 4.52 -0.20 10.14
C LEU A 26 3.64 0.24 8.97
N LEU A 27 4.01 -0.11 7.74
CA LEU A 27 3.23 0.19 6.54
C LEU A 27 1.79 -0.35 6.65
N VAL A 28 1.62 -1.60 7.09
CA VAL A 28 0.30 -2.23 7.28
C VAL A 28 -0.52 -1.52 8.37
N ARG A 29 0.10 -1.12 9.49
CA ARG A 29 -0.60 -0.37 10.55
C ARG A 29 -1.06 1.00 10.04
N LEU A 30 -0.20 1.71 9.32
CA LEU A 30 -0.53 3.02 8.75
C LEU A 30 -1.64 2.92 7.68
N GLU A 31 -1.67 1.85 6.89
CA GLU A 31 -2.75 1.59 5.94
C GLU A 31 -4.10 1.43 6.67
N LEU A 32 -4.13 0.70 7.79
CA LEU A 32 -5.33 0.55 8.61
C LEU A 32 -5.80 1.89 9.19
N ASP A 33 -4.88 2.73 9.64
CA ASP A 33 -5.20 4.06 10.16
C ASP A 33 -5.72 5.00 9.05
N CYS A 34 -5.11 4.95 7.86
CA CYS A 34 -5.63 5.64 6.67
C CYS A 34 -7.07 5.22 6.36
N ARG A 35 -7.38 3.92 6.41
CA ARG A 35 -8.73 3.43 6.13
C ARG A 35 -9.76 3.96 7.11
N LYS A 36 -9.45 3.98 8.41
CA LYS A 36 -10.33 4.59 9.43
C LYS A 36 -10.59 6.07 9.17
N LEU A 37 -9.54 6.82 8.84
CA LEU A 37 -9.67 8.26 8.52
C LEU A 37 -10.52 8.51 7.26
N ILE A 38 -10.47 7.61 6.28
CA ILE A 38 -11.32 7.66 5.10
C ILE A 38 -12.77 7.33 5.46
N ASP A 39 -13.00 6.33 6.31
CA ASP A 39 -14.35 5.95 6.76
C ASP A 39 -15.01 7.05 7.62
N GLU A 40 -14.21 7.88 8.29
CA GLU A 40 -14.67 9.07 9.02
C GLU A 40 -14.96 10.29 8.12
N LEU A 41 -14.62 10.23 6.82
CA LEU A 41 -14.98 11.32 5.91
C LEU A 41 -16.50 11.35 5.72
N PRO A 42 -17.17 12.49 6.00
CA PRO A 42 -18.58 12.63 5.71
C PRO A 42 -18.86 12.46 4.21
N ASP A 43 -20.04 11.91 3.92
CA ASP A 43 -20.56 11.82 2.56
C ASP A 43 -20.59 13.21 1.91
N ALA A 44 -20.41 13.26 0.60
CA ALA A 44 -20.26 14.49 -0.17
C ALA A 44 -21.45 15.49 -0.03
N GLY A 45 -22.54 15.09 0.62
CA GLY A 45 -23.74 15.89 0.88
C GLY A 45 -23.90 16.46 2.30
N ASP A 46 -22.97 16.23 3.24
CA ASP A 46 -23.17 16.54 4.68
C ASP A 46 -23.05 18.04 5.06
N GLY A 47 -23.35 18.96 4.14
CA GLY A 47 -23.59 20.39 4.41
C GLY A 47 -22.41 21.22 4.95
N ARG A 48 -21.27 20.61 5.28
CA ARG A 48 -20.08 21.30 5.81
C ARG A 48 -19.26 21.85 4.64
N GLN A 49 -19.76 22.91 4.01
CA GLN A 49 -19.13 23.56 2.85
C GLN A 49 -17.69 23.98 3.18
N LEU A 50 -16.75 23.50 2.36
CA LEU A 50 -15.40 24.04 2.28
C LEU A 50 -15.45 25.32 1.45
N ASP A 51 -14.76 26.37 1.90
CA ASP A 51 -14.58 27.56 1.07
C ASP A 51 -13.67 27.26 -0.15
N GLU A 52 -13.62 28.18 -1.12
CA GLU A 52 -12.82 27.99 -2.35
C GLU A 52 -11.32 27.72 -2.07
N ALA A 53 -10.75 28.36 -1.04
CA ALA A 53 -9.37 28.13 -0.64
C ALA A 53 -9.16 26.72 -0.07
N GLN A 54 -10.09 26.26 0.76
CA GLN A 54 -10.11 24.92 1.33
C GLN A 54 -10.37 23.84 0.27
N LEU A 55 -11.19 24.12 -0.75
CA LEU A 55 -11.36 23.24 -1.91
C LEU A 55 -10.07 23.14 -2.74
N GLY A 56 -9.39 24.27 -2.95
CA GLY A 56 -8.06 24.31 -3.58
C GLY A 56 -7.06 23.44 -2.82
N ARG A 57 -6.99 23.63 -1.51
CA ARG A 57 -6.10 22.88 -0.61
C ARG A 57 -6.44 21.39 -0.56
N ARG A 58 -7.72 21.03 -0.47
CA ARG A 58 -8.17 19.63 -0.54
C ARG A 58 -7.71 18.96 -1.83
N ARG A 59 -7.83 19.63 -2.98
CA ARG A 59 -7.35 19.09 -4.27
C ARG A 59 -5.84 18.88 -4.27
N GLU A 60 -5.08 19.80 -3.67
CA GLU A 60 -3.62 19.66 -3.52
C GLU A 60 -3.26 18.43 -2.68
N ILE A 61 -3.93 18.25 -1.54
CA ILE A 61 -3.73 17.10 -0.65
C ILE A 61 -4.03 15.78 -1.36
N ILE A 62 -5.17 15.68 -2.04
CA ILE A 62 -5.54 14.44 -2.75
C ILE A 62 -4.50 14.09 -3.81
N ARG A 63 -4.01 15.07 -4.58
CA ARG A 63 -2.93 14.83 -5.55
C ARG A 63 -1.66 14.33 -4.89
N ARG A 64 -1.33 14.87 -3.70
CA ARG A 64 -0.15 14.44 -2.95
C ARG A 64 -0.27 12.99 -2.49
N ILE A 65 -1.40 12.63 -1.88
CA ILE A 65 -1.68 11.25 -1.43
C ILE A 65 -1.56 10.28 -2.61
N LEU A 66 -2.17 10.60 -3.76
CA LEU A 66 -2.10 9.75 -4.96
C LEU A 66 -0.66 9.58 -5.49
N ALA A 67 0.16 10.61 -5.40
CA ALA A 67 1.57 10.53 -5.79
C ALA A 67 2.39 9.69 -4.81
N ASP A 68 2.14 9.83 -3.51
CA ASP A 68 2.80 9.00 -2.48
C ASP A 68 2.37 7.52 -2.62
N ASP A 69 1.09 7.24 -2.91
CA ASP A 69 0.58 5.88 -3.18
C ASP A 69 1.22 5.25 -4.42
N ALA A 70 1.39 6.01 -5.50
CA ALA A 70 2.07 5.54 -6.70
C ALA A 70 3.53 5.15 -6.38
N ALA A 71 4.24 6.00 -5.64
CA ALA A 71 5.61 5.74 -5.22
C ALA A 71 5.71 4.52 -4.28
N ILE A 72 4.74 4.29 -3.40
CA ILE A 72 4.67 3.07 -2.58
C ILE A 72 4.52 1.83 -3.46
N ARG A 73 3.62 1.85 -4.46
CA ARG A 73 3.45 0.71 -5.37
C ARG A 73 4.72 0.39 -6.14
N ASP A 74 5.40 1.41 -6.65
CA ASP A 74 6.68 1.24 -7.37
C ASP A 74 7.77 0.57 -6.51
N LEU A 75 7.73 0.77 -5.18
CA LEU A 75 8.66 0.15 -4.23
C LEU A 75 8.27 -1.30 -3.90
N VAL A 76 6.98 -1.57 -3.72
CA VAL A 76 6.47 -2.86 -3.21
C VAL A 76 6.26 -3.88 -4.33
N GLU A 77 5.78 -3.45 -5.50
CA GLU A 77 5.41 -4.32 -6.62
C GLU A 77 6.57 -5.17 -7.16
N PRO A 78 7.80 -4.63 -7.35
CA PRO A 78 8.93 -5.42 -7.84
C PRO A 78 9.37 -6.51 -6.87
N TRP A 79 9.44 -6.19 -5.57
CA TRP A 79 9.81 -7.16 -4.53
C TRP A 79 8.77 -8.27 -4.41
N MET A 80 7.48 -7.93 -4.44
CA MET A 80 6.42 -8.93 -4.42
C MET A 80 6.44 -9.83 -5.66
N ALA A 81 6.72 -9.29 -6.85
CA ALA A 81 6.88 -10.08 -8.06
C ALA A 81 8.03 -11.09 -7.93
N ARG A 82 9.19 -10.66 -7.40
CA ARG A 82 10.35 -11.52 -7.17
C ARG A 82 10.07 -12.62 -6.13
N THR A 83 9.41 -12.28 -5.03
CA THR A 83 9.03 -13.24 -3.98
C THR A 83 8.06 -14.30 -4.50
N ARG A 84 7.06 -13.90 -5.31
CA ARG A 84 6.14 -14.85 -5.97
C ARG A 84 6.89 -15.83 -6.87
N GLN A 85 7.79 -15.33 -7.72
CA GLN A 85 8.61 -16.18 -8.59
C GLN A 85 9.42 -17.21 -7.80
N PHE A 86 10.07 -16.78 -6.71
CA PHE A 86 10.85 -17.67 -5.85
C PHE A 86 9.98 -18.74 -5.15
N LEU A 87 8.80 -18.38 -4.67
CA LEU A 87 7.86 -19.34 -4.08
C LEU A 87 7.36 -20.35 -5.12
N THR A 88 7.08 -19.91 -6.35
CA THR A 88 6.68 -20.80 -7.44
C THR A 88 7.81 -21.75 -7.85
N SER A 89 9.07 -21.27 -7.92
CA SER A 89 10.21 -22.15 -8.25
C SER A 89 10.42 -23.22 -7.18
N LEU A 90 10.34 -22.86 -5.89
CA LEU A 90 10.44 -23.83 -4.78
C LEU A 90 9.31 -24.86 -4.81
N ALA A 91 8.08 -24.44 -5.15
CA ALA A 91 6.95 -25.36 -5.28
C ALA A 91 7.14 -26.32 -6.47
N LEU A 92 7.74 -25.85 -7.56
CA LEU A 92 8.06 -26.68 -8.73
C LEU A 92 9.17 -27.70 -8.43
N GLU A 93 10.26 -27.28 -7.75
CA GLU A 93 11.36 -28.16 -7.34
C GLU A 93 10.87 -29.30 -6.44
N ARG A 94 10.01 -29.00 -5.45
CA ARG A 94 9.38 -30.02 -4.60
C ARG A 94 8.55 -31.02 -5.40
N LYS A 95 7.80 -30.56 -6.40
CA LYS A 95 6.96 -31.40 -7.24
C LYS A 95 7.79 -32.29 -8.17
N LEU A 96 8.91 -31.77 -8.70
CA LEU A 96 9.85 -32.52 -9.52
C LEU A 96 10.58 -33.60 -8.70
N GLY A 97 11.04 -33.26 -7.49
CA GLY A 97 11.68 -34.20 -6.56
C GLY A 97 10.74 -35.30 -6.06
N GLN A 98 9.43 -35.06 -6.01
CA GLN A 98 8.42 -36.09 -5.70
C GLN A 98 8.08 -36.99 -6.89
N SER A 99 8.31 -36.52 -8.13
CA SER A 99 7.98 -37.26 -9.35
C SER A 99 9.12 -38.11 -9.90
N TYR A 100 10.35 -37.96 -9.40
CA TYR A 100 11.46 -38.84 -9.74
C TYR A 100 11.52 -39.98 -8.71
N PRO A 101 11.15 -41.23 -9.06
CA PRO A 101 11.36 -42.36 -8.18
C PRO A 101 12.86 -42.60 -7.98
N GLN A 102 13.27 -42.94 -6.75
CA GLN A 102 14.62 -43.36 -6.39
C GLN A 102 15.04 -44.73 -6.98
N ASP A 103 14.30 -45.25 -7.96
CA ASP A 103 14.44 -46.62 -8.49
C ASP A 103 14.99 -46.61 -9.93
N CYS A 104 16.15 -45.97 -10.13
CA CYS A 104 16.99 -46.29 -11.28
C CYS A 104 18.44 -46.40 -10.81
N ALA A 105 18.77 -47.54 -10.21
CA ALA A 105 20.15 -48.02 -10.11
C ALA A 105 20.25 -49.32 -10.94
N PRO A 106 21.27 -49.47 -11.80
CA PRO A 106 21.47 -50.65 -12.65
C PRO A 106 21.86 -51.90 -11.84
#